data_AF-A0A4P7NWX9-F1
#
_entry.id   AF-A0A4P7NWX9-F1
#
_cell.length_a   1.000
_cell.length_b   1.000
_cell.length_c   1.000
_cell.angle_alpha   90.00
_cell.angle_beta   90.00
_cell.angle_gamma   90.00
#
_symmetry.space_group_name_H-M   'P 1'
#
loop_
_entity.id
_entity.type
_entity.pdbx_description
1 polymer ?
#
loop_
_entity_poly.entity_id
_entity_poly.type
_entity_poly.pdbx_seq_one_letter_code
_entity_poly.pdbx_strand_id
1 'polypeptide(L)'
;MNTKIQTALVKSASKILGPLVRIMLRNGVSCGSFEEMVRKAYVDEAFNLSMIENKKATVSSVSAKTGLSRKEVKRLNELDKIDYSENDQKYSRATRVLGGWTNDTEFLSPENEPMPLSLDDGEHSFIKLVKKYSGDITPKAMYQLLMDAKCIQQQDGQIHLVNPAYVPGNDSPELIGILGTDTQELIQTINHNLSTQQNNKRFQRKVSSAKLDKEALSQFEQLANQKSQALLEELDHWLSQHEAEHDKDSQYVSLGIYLYQKDSNGELP
;
A
#
# COMPACT_ATOMS: atom_id res chain seq x y z
N MET A 1 -13.19 19.85 19.37
CA MET A 1 -12.19 18.75 19.30
C MET A 1 -10.86 19.31 19.79
N ASN A 2 -10.09 18.59 20.61
CA ASN A 2 -8.83 19.10 21.17
C ASN A 2 -7.74 19.16 20.09
N THR A 3 -7.27 20.37 19.73
CA THR A 3 -6.28 20.62 18.67
C THR A 3 -4.98 19.80 18.86
N LYS A 4 -4.60 19.51 20.11
CA LYS A 4 -3.43 18.66 20.41
C LYS A 4 -3.64 17.20 19.97
N ILE A 5 -4.85 16.66 20.18
CA ILE A 5 -5.21 15.30 19.75
C ILE A 5 -5.22 15.22 18.24
N GLN A 6 -5.83 16.18 17.54
CA GLN A 6 -5.84 16.21 16.08
C GLN A 6 -4.42 16.26 15.50
N THR A 7 -3.56 17.12 16.04
CA THR A 7 -2.16 17.23 15.59
C THR A 7 -1.41 15.91 15.81
N ALA A 8 -1.60 15.27 16.97
CA ALA A 8 -0.98 13.97 17.26
C ALA A 8 -1.49 12.87 16.33
N LEU A 9 -2.79 12.84 16.02
CA LEU A 9 -3.39 11.90 15.09
C LEU A 9 -2.83 12.07 13.68
N VAL A 10 -2.81 13.30 13.14
CA VAL A 10 -2.24 13.58 11.82
C VAL A 10 -0.78 13.13 11.76
N LYS A 11 0.04 13.50 12.74
CA LYS A 11 1.45 13.10 12.80
C LYS A 11 1.63 11.58 12.85
N SER A 12 0.76 10.87 13.57
CA SER A 12 0.84 9.41 13.73
C SER A 12 0.36 8.70 12.46
N ALA A 13 -0.73 9.17 11.86
CA ALA A 13 -1.23 8.68 10.58
C ALA A 13 -0.18 8.84 9.47
N SER A 14 0.50 9.99 9.38
CA SER A 14 1.56 10.19 8.39
C SER A 14 2.73 9.21 8.55
N LYS A 15 3.06 8.79 9.78
CA LYS A 15 4.11 7.78 10.03
C LYS A 15 3.73 6.39 9.54
N ILE A 16 2.43 6.08 9.47
CA ILE A 16 1.90 4.81 8.96
C ILE A 16 1.73 4.89 7.45
N LEU A 17 1.14 5.98 6.95
CA LEU A 17 0.86 6.18 5.53
C LEU A 17 2.14 6.22 4.69
N GLY A 18 3.23 6.81 5.16
CA GLY A 18 4.47 6.91 4.38
C GLY A 18 5.01 5.56 3.90
N PRO A 19 5.31 4.61 4.81
CA PRO A 19 5.72 3.25 4.43
C PRO A 19 4.66 2.50 3.60
N LEU A 20 3.38 2.61 3.96
CA LEU A 20 2.30 1.95 3.21
C LEU A 20 2.23 2.46 1.76
N VAL A 21 2.24 3.77 1.56
CA VAL A 21 2.22 4.39 0.23
C VAL A 21 3.45 4.00 -0.59
N ARG A 22 4.62 3.79 0.04
CA ARG A 22 5.79 3.28 -0.68
C ARG A 22 5.55 1.89 -1.24
N ILE A 23 4.98 0.98 -0.46
CA ILE A 23 4.62 -0.37 -0.91
C ILE A 23 3.58 -0.28 -2.05
N MET A 24 2.57 0.57 -1.90
CA MET A 24 1.55 0.81 -2.91
C MET A 24 2.17 1.28 -4.24
N LEU A 25 3.03 2.30 -4.21
CA LEU A 25 3.71 2.83 -5.39
C LEU A 25 4.62 1.79 -6.04
N ARG A 26 5.38 1.05 -5.23
CA ARG A 26 6.26 -0.03 -5.72
C ARG A 26 5.49 -1.12 -6.47
N ASN A 27 4.25 -1.37 -6.08
CA ASN A 27 3.35 -2.34 -6.70
C ASN A 27 2.31 -1.70 -7.65
N GLY A 28 2.55 -0.48 -8.12
CA GLY A 28 1.76 0.14 -9.19
C GLY A 28 0.45 0.78 -8.81
N VAL A 29 0.09 0.76 -7.54
CA VAL A 29 -1.17 1.33 -7.08
C VAL A 29 -1.08 2.84 -7.22
N SER A 30 -1.97 3.38 -8.05
CA SER A 30 -2.01 4.82 -8.29
C SER A 30 -2.51 5.59 -7.06
N CYS A 31 -2.19 6.87 -6.98
CA CYS A 31 -2.72 7.74 -5.92
C CYS A 31 -4.25 7.81 -5.94
N GLY A 32 -4.87 7.82 -7.13
CA GLY A 32 -6.33 7.83 -7.28
C GLY A 32 -6.97 6.55 -6.73
N SER A 33 -6.41 5.39 -7.09
CA SER A 33 -6.85 4.09 -6.57
C SER A 33 -6.70 4.01 -5.05
N PHE A 34 -5.58 4.49 -4.51
CA PHE A 34 -5.35 4.55 -3.07
C PHE A 34 -6.33 5.48 -2.36
N GLU A 35 -6.60 6.66 -2.93
CA GLU A 35 -7.57 7.60 -2.38
C GLU A 35 -8.99 6.99 -2.37
N GLU A 36 -9.38 6.26 -3.40
CA GLU A 36 -10.66 5.56 -3.45
C GLU A 36 -10.79 4.49 -2.36
N MET A 37 -9.72 3.72 -2.11
CA MET A 37 -9.64 2.79 -0.97
C MET A 37 -9.83 3.50 0.37
N VAL A 38 -9.12 4.61 0.59
CA VAL A 38 -9.25 5.39 1.82
C VAL A 38 -10.68 5.92 1.97
N ARG A 39 -11.27 6.50 0.92
CA ARG A 39 -12.66 7.00 0.97
C ARG A 39 -13.66 5.90 1.30
N LYS A 40 -13.53 4.71 0.68
CA LYS A 40 -14.39 3.56 1.00
C LYS A 40 -14.23 3.15 2.46
N ALA A 41 -13.00 2.99 2.95
CA ALA A 41 -12.76 2.64 4.35
C ALA A 41 -13.38 3.65 5.33
N TYR A 42 -13.33 4.95 5.03
CA TYR A 42 -14.00 5.98 5.83
C TYR A 42 -15.53 5.84 5.85
N VAL A 43 -16.14 5.49 4.71
CA VAL A 43 -17.58 5.27 4.61
C VAL A 43 -17.99 4.03 5.39
N ASP A 44 -17.32 2.91 5.15
CA ASP A 44 -17.61 1.61 5.77
C ASP A 44 -17.48 1.71 7.30
N GLU A 45 -16.39 2.30 7.81
CA GLU A 45 -16.20 2.51 9.25
C GLU A 45 -17.24 3.46 9.85
N ALA A 46 -17.66 4.50 9.13
CA ALA A 46 -18.71 5.40 9.63
C ALA A 46 -20.09 4.72 9.74
N PHE A 47 -20.39 3.77 8.85
CA PHE A 47 -21.57 2.90 8.97
C PHE A 47 -21.41 1.95 10.18
N ASN A 48 -20.29 1.23 10.27
CA ASN A 48 -20.00 0.30 11.36
C ASN A 48 -20.10 0.96 12.74
N LEU A 49 -19.46 2.12 12.92
CA LEU A 49 -19.53 2.90 14.16
C LEU A 49 -20.97 3.31 14.50
N SER A 50 -21.78 3.66 13.50
CA SER A 50 -23.17 4.04 13.75
C SER A 50 -24.02 2.84 14.21
N MET A 51 -23.74 1.64 13.71
CA MET A 51 -24.37 0.39 14.14
C MET A 51 -23.96 0.03 15.58
N ILE A 52 -22.67 0.13 15.92
CA ILE A 52 -22.15 -0.10 17.27
C ILE A 52 -22.78 0.87 18.28
N GLU A 53 -23.00 2.13 17.87
CA GLU A 53 -23.66 3.15 18.69
C GLU A 53 -25.19 2.99 18.78
N ASN A 54 -25.79 1.95 18.18
CA ASN A 54 -27.24 1.76 18.04
C ASN A 54 -27.96 2.99 17.45
N LYS A 55 -27.31 3.72 16.54
CA LYS A 55 -27.88 4.88 15.84
C LYS A 55 -28.29 4.50 14.43
N LYS A 56 -29.24 5.24 13.87
CA LYS A 56 -29.67 5.05 12.48
C LYS A 56 -28.52 5.39 11.53
N ALA A 57 -27.93 4.37 10.91
CA ALA A 57 -26.85 4.52 9.94
C ALA A 57 -27.43 4.88 8.56
N THR A 58 -27.67 6.16 8.31
CA THR A 58 -28.17 6.66 7.01
C THR A 58 -27.06 7.28 6.18
N VAL A 59 -27.23 7.31 4.86
CA VAL A 59 -26.36 8.02 3.91
C VAL A 59 -26.15 9.48 4.33
N SER A 60 -27.19 10.17 4.79
CA SER A 60 -27.10 11.56 5.25
C SER A 60 -26.25 11.72 6.51
N SER A 61 -26.42 10.84 7.50
CA SER A 61 -25.61 10.88 8.72
C SER A 61 -24.15 10.53 8.47
N VAL A 62 -23.88 9.57 7.58
CA VAL A 62 -22.50 9.18 7.22
C VAL A 62 -21.83 10.29 6.40
N SER A 63 -22.55 10.92 5.47
CA SER A 63 -22.09 12.10 4.73
C SER A 63 -21.71 13.24 5.69
N ALA A 64 -22.52 13.51 6.71
CA ALA A 64 -22.20 14.52 7.71
C ALA A 64 -20.96 14.17 8.57
N LYS A 65 -20.77 12.89 8.92
CA LYS A 65 -19.60 12.43 9.70
C LYS A 65 -18.30 12.43 8.89
N THR A 66 -18.35 11.99 7.64
CA THR A 66 -17.16 11.79 6.77
C THR A 66 -16.78 13.04 5.99
N GLY A 67 -17.71 13.99 5.78
CA GLY A 67 -17.52 15.15 4.91
C GLY A 67 -17.66 14.83 3.41
N LEU A 68 -17.95 13.59 3.04
CA LEU A 68 -18.21 13.19 1.65
C LEU A 68 -19.63 13.55 1.22
N SER A 69 -19.85 13.75 -0.08
CA SER A 69 -21.19 14.01 -0.61
C SER A 69 -22.11 12.79 -0.44
N ARG A 70 -23.42 13.00 -0.30
CA ARG A 70 -24.40 11.90 -0.22
C ARG A 70 -24.34 10.97 -1.44
N LYS A 71 -24.10 11.52 -2.63
CA LYS A 71 -23.95 10.74 -3.87
C LYS A 71 -22.74 9.81 -3.77
N GLU A 72 -21.64 10.31 -3.24
CA GLU A 72 -20.40 9.54 -3.10
C GLU A 72 -20.49 8.48 -2.01
N VAL A 73 -21.07 8.83 -0.85
CA VAL A 73 -21.33 7.85 0.22
C VAL A 73 -22.22 6.71 -0.28
N LYS A 74 -23.29 7.04 -1.03
CA LYS A 74 -24.17 6.01 -1.60
C LYS A 74 -23.39 5.10 -2.56
N ARG A 75 -22.63 5.68 -3.49
CA ARG A 75 -21.81 4.94 -4.46
C ARG A 75 -20.81 3.99 -3.78
N LEU A 76 -20.06 4.49 -2.79
CA LEU A 76 -19.04 3.71 -2.06
C LEU A 76 -19.63 2.62 -1.17
N ASN A 77 -20.84 2.84 -0.64
CA ASN A 77 -21.56 1.84 0.16
C ASN A 77 -22.17 0.73 -0.71
N GLU A 78 -22.55 1.02 -1.95
CA GLU A 78 -23.06 0.05 -2.94
C GLU A 78 -21.93 -0.73 -3.65
N LEU A 79 -20.67 -0.30 -3.48
CA LEU A 79 -19.49 -1.00 -3.99
C LEU A 79 -19.11 -2.17 -3.06
N ASP A 80 -19.38 -3.40 -3.51
CA ASP A 80 -19.01 -4.62 -2.77
C ASP A 80 -17.49 -4.79 -2.69
N LYS A 81 -16.78 -4.53 -3.79
CA LYS A 81 -15.30 -4.55 -3.88
C LYS A 81 -14.81 -3.39 -4.73
N ILE A 82 -13.62 -2.89 -4.41
CA ILE A 82 -12.91 -1.97 -5.29
C ILE A 82 -12.29 -2.80 -6.40
N ASP A 83 -12.76 -2.62 -7.64
CA ASP A 83 -12.13 -3.23 -8.81
C ASP A 83 -10.87 -2.44 -9.16
N TYR A 84 -9.71 -3.08 -8.96
CA TYR A 84 -8.41 -2.48 -9.21
C TYR A 84 -8.09 -2.40 -10.70
N SER A 85 -8.64 -3.31 -11.52
CA SER A 85 -8.23 -3.47 -12.91
C SER A 85 -8.63 -2.27 -13.78
N GLU A 86 -9.86 -1.78 -13.65
CA GLU A 86 -10.35 -0.62 -14.40
C GLU A 86 -9.78 0.70 -13.85
N ASN A 87 -9.62 0.82 -12.53
CA ASN A 87 -9.15 2.04 -11.91
C ASN A 87 -7.65 2.26 -12.14
N ASP A 88 -6.81 1.24 -11.99
CA ASP A 88 -5.37 1.42 -12.22
C ASP A 88 -5.05 1.67 -13.69
N GLN A 89 -5.78 1.10 -14.66
CA GLN A 89 -5.62 1.47 -16.07
C GLN A 89 -5.99 2.93 -16.34
N LYS A 90 -7.07 3.42 -15.69
CA LYS A 90 -7.53 4.80 -15.82
C LYS A 90 -6.56 5.81 -15.18
N TYR A 91 -5.93 5.44 -14.07
CA TYR A 91 -5.04 6.32 -13.30
C TYR A 91 -3.55 6.14 -13.61
N SER A 92 -3.12 5.00 -14.15
CA SER A 92 -1.73 4.72 -14.52
C SER A 92 -1.38 5.40 -15.84
N ARG A 93 -0.66 6.52 -15.72
CA ARG A 93 -0.12 7.25 -16.87
C ARG A 93 0.87 6.41 -17.68
N ALA A 94 1.62 5.52 -17.03
CA ALA A 94 2.54 4.59 -17.70
C ALA A 94 1.77 3.61 -18.60
N THR A 95 0.70 3.00 -18.08
CA THR A 95 -0.16 2.09 -18.85
C THR A 95 -0.80 2.80 -20.04
N ARG A 96 -1.22 4.05 -19.88
CA ARG A 96 -1.75 4.86 -21.00
C ARG A 96 -0.69 5.15 -22.07
N VAL A 97 0.56 5.43 -21.68
CA VAL A 97 1.67 5.65 -22.61
C VAL A 97 2.00 4.38 -23.39
N LEU A 98 2.13 3.23 -22.72
CA LEU A 98 2.37 1.94 -23.38
C LEU A 98 1.18 1.52 -24.26
N GLY A 99 -0.04 1.75 -23.80
CA GLY A 99 -1.26 1.55 -24.58
C GLY A 99 -1.29 2.42 -25.84
N GLY A 100 -0.87 3.69 -25.73
CA GLY A 100 -0.67 4.55 -26.90
C GLY A 100 0.36 3.97 -27.87
N TRP A 101 1.52 3.57 -27.38
CA TRP A 101 2.59 3.00 -28.23
C TRP A 101 2.14 1.73 -28.98
N THR A 102 1.31 0.91 -28.35
CA THR A 102 0.87 -0.38 -28.89
C THR A 102 -0.38 -0.32 -29.77
N ASN A 103 -1.14 0.79 -29.74
CA ASN A 103 -2.43 0.85 -30.44
C ASN A 103 -2.58 2.07 -31.37
N ASP A 104 -1.76 3.10 -31.21
CA ASP A 104 -1.84 4.32 -32.03
C ASP A 104 -0.99 4.19 -33.28
N THR A 105 -1.62 4.28 -34.45
CA THR A 105 -0.99 4.09 -35.76
C THR A 105 0.18 5.05 -36.01
N GLU A 106 0.26 6.17 -35.27
CA GLU A 106 1.40 7.10 -35.31
C GLU A 106 2.72 6.49 -34.77
N PHE A 107 2.62 5.48 -33.89
CA PHE A 107 3.76 4.82 -33.24
C PHE A 107 3.89 3.34 -33.65
N LEU A 108 3.07 2.88 -34.61
CA LEU A 108 3.10 1.52 -35.15
C LEU A 108 3.72 1.48 -36.54
N SER A 109 4.38 0.36 -36.85
CA SER A 109 4.86 0.05 -38.19
C SER A 109 3.67 -0.29 -39.11
N PRO A 110 3.87 -0.36 -40.43
CA PRO A 110 2.85 -0.85 -41.36
C PRO A 110 2.31 -2.25 -41.03
N GLU A 111 3.08 -3.05 -40.30
CA GLU A 111 2.74 -4.39 -39.82
C GLU A 111 1.98 -4.38 -38.47
N ASN A 112 1.61 -3.20 -37.96
CA ASN A 112 1.00 -2.97 -36.64
C ASN A 112 1.89 -3.35 -35.44
N GLU A 113 3.22 -3.26 -35.60
CA GLU A 113 4.16 -3.49 -34.50
C GLU A 113 4.67 -2.17 -33.89
N PRO A 114 4.87 -2.07 -32.55
CA PRO A 114 5.42 -0.87 -31.92
C PRO A 114 6.79 -0.50 -32.48
N MET A 115 6.92 0.68 -33.08
CA MET A 115 8.18 1.14 -33.65
C MET A 115 9.17 1.58 -32.57
N PRO A 116 10.49 1.41 -32.78
CA PRO A 116 11.50 2.09 -31.97
C PRO A 116 11.33 3.60 -32.07
N LEU A 117 11.41 4.30 -30.93
CA LEU A 117 11.22 5.75 -30.87
C LEU A 117 12.53 6.48 -30.58
N SER A 118 12.73 7.62 -31.23
CA SER A 118 13.86 8.50 -30.93
C SER A 118 13.71 9.17 -29.56
N LEU A 119 14.83 9.44 -28.90
CA LEU A 119 14.91 10.30 -27.71
C LEU A 119 14.71 11.79 -28.04
N ASP A 120 15.11 12.20 -29.25
CA ASP A 120 15.06 13.59 -29.69
C ASP A 120 13.65 13.98 -30.16
N ASP A 121 13.32 15.28 -30.04
CA ASP A 121 12.01 15.79 -30.45
C ASP A 121 11.86 15.68 -31.98
N GLY A 122 10.89 14.89 -32.42
CA GLY A 122 10.67 14.52 -33.82
C GLY A 122 9.35 13.77 -34.01
N GLU A 123 8.99 13.46 -35.26
CA GLU A 123 7.67 12.86 -35.55
C GLU A 123 7.46 11.49 -34.92
N HIS A 124 8.50 10.64 -34.85
CA HIS A 124 8.47 9.32 -34.21
C HIS A 124 9.38 9.32 -32.97
N SER A 125 9.00 10.12 -31.98
CA SER A 125 9.79 10.32 -30.76
C SER A 125 9.03 9.91 -29.50
N PHE A 126 9.80 9.46 -28.51
CA PHE A 126 9.28 9.15 -27.19
C PHE A 126 8.69 10.38 -26.51
N ILE A 127 9.28 11.57 -26.76
CA ILE A 127 8.75 12.84 -26.28
C ILE A 127 7.31 13.07 -26.77
N LYS A 128 7.04 12.83 -28.06
CA LYS A 128 5.71 13.00 -28.65
C LYS A 128 4.70 12.01 -28.06
N LEU A 129 5.09 10.73 -27.93
CA LEU A 129 4.27 9.71 -27.28
C LEU A 129 3.88 10.13 -25.86
N VAL A 130 4.85 10.55 -25.05
CA VAL A 130 4.61 10.95 -23.65
C VAL A 130 3.73 12.20 -23.58
N LYS A 131 3.97 13.21 -24.42
CA LYS A 131 3.12 14.41 -24.48
C LYS A 131 1.67 14.07 -24.84
N LYS A 132 1.45 13.11 -25.75
CA LYS A 132 0.12 12.70 -26.20
C LYS A 132 -0.65 11.92 -25.13
N TYR A 133 0.02 11.02 -24.40
CA TYR A 133 -0.68 10.04 -23.55
C TYR A 133 -0.52 10.22 -22.03
N SER A 134 0.53 10.90 -21.55
CA SER A 134 0.84 10.97 -20.12
C SER A 134 0.24 12.17 -19.38
N GLY A 135 -0.23 13.19 -20.11
CA GLY A 135 -0.61 14.49 -19.54
C GLY A 135 0.62 15.23 -19.00
N ASP A 136 0.56 15.70 -17.75
CA ASP A 136 1.61 16.50 -17.11
C ASP A 136 2.89 15.75 -16.65
N ILE A 137 3.17 14.53 -17.14
CA ILE A 137 4.45 13.87 -16.83
C ILE A 137 5.50 14.29 -17.86
N THR A 138 6.69 14.67 -17.37
CA THR A 138 7.80 14.98 -18.28
C THR A 138 8.31 13.72 -18.98
N PRO A 139 8.75 13.80 -20.26
CA PRO A 139 9.36 12.68 -20.97
C PRO A 139 10.49 12.00 -20.18
N LYS A 140 11.34 12.78 -19.51
CA LYS A 140 12.42 12.25 -18.67
C LYS A 140 11.91 11.40 -17.51
N ALA A 141 10.88 11.86 -16.79
CA ALA A 141 10.31 11.10 -15.68
C ALA A 141 9.61 9.82 -16.16
N MET A 142 8.88 9.88 -17.28
CA MET A 142 8.26 8.69 -17.87
C MET A 142 9.30 7.68 -18.37
N TYR A 143 10.37 8.16 -19.00
CA TYR A 143 11.49 7.31 -19.42
C TYR A 143 12.06 6.53 -18.23
N GLN A 144 12.42 7.22 -17.15
CA GLN A 144 12.98 6.57 -15.97
C GLN A 144 12.01 5.54 -15.38
N LEU A 145 10.74 5.91 -15.25
CA LEU A 145 9.69 5.03 -14.74
C LEU A 145 9.56 3.72 -15.55
N LEU A 146 9.51 3.83 -16.88
CA LEU A 146 9.37 2.67 -17.76
C LEU A 146 10.67 1.85 -17.84
N MET A 147 11.83 2.48 -17.70
CA MET A 147 13.13 1.81 -17.63
C MET A 147 13.27 0.99 -16.34
N ASP A 148 12.92 1.57 -15.19
CA ASP A 148 12.96 0.90 -13.88
C ASP A 148 12.01 -0.31 -13.86
N ALA A 149 10.85 -0.18 -14.50
CA ALA A 149 9.88 -1.26 -14.69
C ALA A 149 10.24 -2.22 -15.84
N LYS A 150 11.41 -2.08 -16.46
CA LYS A 150 11.91 -2.94 -17.57
C LYS A 150 10.93 -3.05 -18.75
N CYS A 151 10.09 -2.05 -18.95
CA CYS A 151 9.14 -1.98 -20.06
C CYS A 151 9.82 -1.51 -21.35
N ILE A 152 10.88 -0.71 -21.21
CA ILE A 152 11.65 -0.18 -22.32
C ILE A 152 13.13 -0.48 -22.15
N GLN A 153 13.85 -0.48 -23.26
CA GLN A 153 15.31 -0.51 -23.29
C GLN A 153 15.83 0.52 -24.28
N GLN A 154 16.99 1.10 -23.99
CA GLN A 154 17.70 1.95 -24.93
C GLN A 154 18.77 1.14 -25.67
N GLN A 155 18.72 1.17 -27.00
CA GLN A 155 19.69 0.55 -27.91
C GLN A 155 19.90 1.48 -29.10
N ASP A 156 21.16 1.67 -29.52
CA ASP A 156 21.52 2.45 -30.72
C ASP A 156 20.90 3.86 -30.80
N GLY A 157 20.73 4.50 -29.65
CA GLY A 157 20.14 5.85 -29.56
C GLY A 157 18.61 5.89 -29.66
N GLN A 158 17.95 4.75 -29.80
CA GLN A 158 16.50 4.59 -29.83
C GLN A 158 15.97 3.88 -28.58
N ILE A 159 14.69 4.08 -28.30
CA ILE A 159 13.97 3.42 -27.23
C ILE A 159 13.09 2.34 -27.85
N HIS A 160 13.32 1.11 -27.42
CA HIS A 160 12.58 -0.06 -27.84
C HIS A 160 11.60 -0.46 -26.74
N LEU A 161 10.38 -0.82 -27.14
CA LEU A 161 9.42 -1.45 -26.26
C LEU A 161 9.83 -2.92 -26.06
N VAL A 162 10.08 -3.30 -24.80
CA VAL A 162 10.48 -4.67 -24.43
C VAL A 162 9.31 -5.43 -23.83
N ASN A 163 8.55 -4.78 -22.95
CA ASN A 163 7.36 -5.34 -22.35
C ASN A 163 6.20 -4.34 -22.44
N PRO A 164 5.13 -4.64 -23.20
CA PRO A 164 3.97 -3.76 -23.33
C PRO A 164 3.11 -3.73 -22.07
N ALA A 165 3.28 -4.69 -21.15
CA ALA A 165 2.59 -4.72 -19.88
C ALA A 165 3.45 -4.05 -18.80
N TYR A 166 3.02 -2.86 -18.35
CA TYR A 166 3.57 -2.25 -17.15
C TYR A 166 3.13 -3.07 -15.93
N VAL A 167 4.02 -3.93 -15.44
CA VAL A 167 3.84 -4.73 -14.22
C VAL A 167 4.85 -4.25 -13.17
N PRO A 168 4.45 -3.33 -12.30
CA PRO A 168 5.28 -2.87 -11.19
C PRO A 168 5.25 -3.88 -10.03
N GLY A 169 6.38 -4.00 -9.35
CA GLY A 169 6.53 -4.81 -8.13
C GLY A 169 6.94 -6.26 -8.40
N ASN A 170 7.82 -6.78 -7.53
CA ASN A 170 8.17 -8.20 -7.43
C ASN A 170 7.86 -8.72 -6.00
N ASP A 171 7.03 -8.00 -5.24
CA ASP A 171 6.69 -8.38 -3.88
C ASP A 171 5.79 -9.63 -3.92
N SER A 172 6.05 -10.57 -3.02
CA SER A 172 5.25 -11.79 -2.92
C SER A 172 3.83 -11.47 -2.40
N PRO A 173 2.76 -11.97 -3.05
CA PRO A 173 1.40 -11.82 -2.54
C PRO A 173 1.22 -12.31 -1.10
N GLU A 174 1.95 -13.36 -0.71
CA GLU A 174 1.95 -13.91 0.64
C GLU A 174 2.52 -12.89 1.64
N LEU A 175 3.64 -12.23 1.32
CA LEU A 175 4.21 -11.17 2.15
C LEU A 175 3.30 -9.93 2.22
N ILE A 176 2.58 -9.61 1.14
CA ILE A 176 1.56 -8.55 1.15
C ILE A 176 0.37 -8.95 2.04
N GLY A 177 0.03 -10.24 2.11
CA GLY A 177 -0.97 -10.75 3.05
C GLY A 177 -0.60 -10.46 4.50
N ILE A 178 0.66 -10.69 4.88
CA ILE A 178 1.18 -10.39 6.22
C ILE A 178 1.05 -8.89 6.54
N LEU A 179 1.35 -8.00 5.58
CA LEU A 179 1.15 -6.55 5.75
C LEU A 179 -0.28 -6.23 6.19
N GLY A 180 -1.28 -6.86 5.57
CA GLY A 180 -2.69 -6.65 5.91
C GLY A 180 -3.04 -7.14 7.31
N THR A 181 -2.78 -8.42 7.58
CA THR A 181 -3.16 -9.11 8.82
C THR A 181 -2.45 -8.50 10.03
N ASP A 182 -1.12 -8.50 10.05
CA ASP A 182 -0.34 -8.12 11.23
C ASP A 182 -0.52 -6.63 11.56
N THR A 183 -0.58 -5.77 10.53
CA THR A 183 -0.80 -4.33 10.74
C THR A 183 -2.19 -4.07 11.30
N GLN A 184 -3.22 -4.78 10.81
CA GLN A 184 -4.58 -4.67 11.34
C GLN A 184 -4.62 -5.07 12.81
N GLU A 185 -4.05 -6.22 13.17
CA GLU A 185 -4.01 -6.74 14.54
C GLU A 185 -3.29 -5.78 15.50
N LEU A 186 -2.18 -5.20 15.07
CA LEU A 186 -1.45 -4.20 15.85
C LEU A 186 -2.27 -2.91 16.05
N ILE A 187 -2.91 -2.39 15.00
CA ILE A 187 -3.77 -1.21 15.10
C ILE A 187 -4.96 -1.48 16.02
N GLN A 188 -5.60 -2.64 15.91
CA GLN A 188 -6.71 -3.03 16.79
C GLN A 188 -6.26 -3.16 18.24
N THR A 189 -5.07 -3.68 18.49
CA THR A 189 -4.46 -3.76 19.83
C THR A 189 -4.21 -2.37 20.41
N ILE A 190 -3.68 -1.44 19.62
CA ILE A 190 -3.53 -0.03 20.01
C ILE A 190 -4.89 0.58 20.33
N ASN A 191 -5.89 0.39 19.47
CA ASN A 191 -7.24 0.93 19.65
C ASN A 191 -7.92 0.41 20.93
N HIS A 192 -7.81 -0.89 21.20
CA HIS A 192 -8.27 -1.51 22.45
C HIS A 192 -7.56 -0.85 23.65
N ASN A 193 -6.24 -0.69 23.59
CA ASN A 193 -5.46 -0.09 24.66
C ASN A 193 -5.75 1.41 24.89
N LEU A 194 -6.17 2.14 23.85
CA LEU A 194 -6.57 3.55 23.96
C LEU A 194 -7.92 3.74 24.64
N SER A 195 -8.82 2.76 24.51
CA SER A 195 -10.21 2.84 25.00
C SER A 195 -10.45 2.07 26.31
N THR A 196 -9.47 1.32 26.81
CA THR A 196 -9.61 0.48 28.01
C THR A 196 -8.87 1.00 29.25
N GLN A 197 -9.41 0.65 30.42
CA GLN A 197 -8.77 0.90 31.71
C GLN A 197 -7.46 0.10 31.85
N GLN A 198 -6.53 0.60 32.67
CA GLN A 198 -5.15 0.10 32.75
C GLN A 198 -5.02 -1.41 32.97
N ASN A 199 -5.90 -2.03 33.77
CA ASN A 199 -5.82 -3.45 34.11
C ASN A 199 -6.33 -4.39 33.00
N ASN A 200 -6.98 -3.84 31.96
CA ASN A 200 -7.57 -4.62 30.86
C ASN A 200 -6.87 -4.38 29.51
N LYS A 201 -5.69 -3.73 29.54
CA LYS A 201 -4.90 -3.48 28.34
C LYS A 201 -4.22 -4.77 27.87
N ARG A 202 -4.24 -4.98 26.55
CA ARG A 202 -3.48 -6.05 25.89
C ARG A 202 -1.99 -5.77 25.97
N PHE A 203 -1.19 -6.83 25.94
CA PHE A 203 0.27 -6.71 25.94
C PHE A 203 0.72 -5.91 24.71
N GLN A 204 1.48 -4.84 24.96
CA GLN A 204 2.06 -4.00 23.91
C GLN A 204 3.32 -3.35 24.48
N ARG A 205 4.49 -3.92 24.16
CA ARG A 205 5.79 -3.46 24.67
C ARG A 205 6.82 -3.47 23.54
N LYS A 206 7.85 -2.63 23.70
CA LYS A 206 8.97 -2.54 22.78
C LYS A 206 10.25 -2.30 23.59
N VAL A 207 11.31 -3.02 23.25
CA VAL A 207 12.68 -2.67 23.62
C VAL A 207 13.31 -1.88 22.47
N SER A 208 13.99 -0.78 22.77
CA SER A 208 14.68 0.01 21.74
C SER A 208 15.80 0.85 22.35
N SER A 209 16.88 1.01 21.60
CA SER A 209 17.96 1.95 21.91
C SER A 209 18.23 2.83 20.70
N ALA A 210 18.40 4.14 20.92
CA ALA A 210 18.88 5.07 19.90
C ALA A 210 20.43 5.12 19.84
N LYS A 211 21.11 4.31 20.66
CA LYS A 211 22.56 4.35 20.89
C LYS A 211 23.19 2.96 20.88
N LEU A 212 22.62 2.02 20.11
CA LEU A 212 23.28 0.73 19.89
C LEU A 212 24.56 0.98 19.10
N ASP A 213 25.66 0.38 19.53
CA ASP A 213 26.91 0.39 18.77
C ASP A 213 26.69 -0.34 17.42
N LYS A 214 27.19 0.23 16.32
CA LYS A 214 27.06 -0.38 14.99
C LYS A 214 27.71 -1.75 14.94
N GLU A 215 28.81 -1.94 15.68
CA GLU A 215 29.50 -3.24 15.76
C GLU A 215 28.67 -4.29 16.51
N ALA A 216 27.81 -3.86 17.44
CA ALA A 216 26.92 -4.73 18.20
C ALA A 216 25.63 -5.10 17.46
N LEU A 217 25.36 -4.51 16.28
CA LEU A 217 24.12 -4.73 15.55
C LEU A 217 23.91 -6.20 15.20
N SER A 218 24.90 -6.84 14.57
CA SER A 218 24.78 -8.24 14.16
C SER A 218 24.60 -9.18 15.36
N GLN A 219 25.29 -8.90 16.47
CA GLN A 219 25.13 -9.66 17.71
C GLN A 219 23.71 -9.49 18.30
N PHE A 220 23.16 -8.28 18.25
CA PHE A 220 21.80 -8.02 18.70
C PHE A 220 20.76 -8.69 17.81
N GLU A 221 20.92 -8.67 16.49
CA GLU A 221 20.04 -9.37 15.54
C GLU A 221 20.01 -10.88 15.82
N GLN A 222 21.18 -11.50 15.97
CA GLN A 222 21.29 -12.92 16.31
C GLN A 222 20.58 -13.24 17.63
N LEU A 223 20.83 -12.45 18.68
CA LEU A 223 20.20 -12.63 19.98
C LEU A 223 18.67 -12.46 19.90
N ALA A 224 18.21 -11.39 19.25
CA ALA A 224 16.79 -11.08 19.11
C ALA A 224 16.06 -12.17 18.31
N ASN A 225 16.63 -12.62 17.19
CA ASN A 225 16.06 -13.68 16.36
C ASN A 225 15.98 -15.00 17.13
N GLN A 226 17.07 -15.41 17.79
CA GLN A 226 17.10 -16.65 18.57
C GLN A 226 16.04 -16.64 19.69
N LYS A 227 15.96 -15.54 20.45
CA LYS A 227 15.00 -15.42 21.56
C LYS A 227 13.55 -15.31 21.08
N SER A 228 13.31 -14.59 19.99
CA SER A 228 11.96 -14.46 19.42
C SER A 228 11.48 -15.77 18.84
N GLN A 229 12.32 -16.48 18.09
CA GLN A 229 11.99 -17.80 17.52
C GLN A 229 11.63 -18.79 18.62
N ALA A 230 12.47 -18.91 19.66
CA ALA A 230 12.21 -19.82 20.78
C ALA A 230 10.88 -19.52 21.48
N LEU A 231 10.54 -18.24 21.65
CA LEU A 231 9.26 -17.85 22.24
C LEU A 231 8.07 -18.19 21.33
N LEU A 232 8.19 -17.95 20.02
CA LEU A 232 7.13 -18.29 19.06
C LEU A 232 6.88 -19.80 19.02
N GLU A 233 7.94 -20.61 19.01
CA GLU A 233 7.84 -22.08 19.07
C GLU A 233 7.20 -22.58 20.38
N GLU A 234 7.56 -21.98 21.51
CA GLU A 234 6.94 -22.31 22.81
C GLU A 234 5.43 -22.02 22.80
N LEU A 235 5.04 -20.85 22.29
CA LEU A 235 3.64 -20.44 22.24
C LEU A 235 2.84 -21.22 21.19
N ASP A 236 3.42 -21.51 20.04
CA ASP A 236 2.80 -22.35 19.01
C ASP A 236 2.53 -23.77 19.56
N HIS A 237 3.53 -24.36 20.22
CA HIS A 237 3.36 -25.64 20.89
C HIS A 237 2.24 -25.55 21.93
N TRP A 238 2.22 -24.51 22.77
CA TRP A 238 1.16 -24.33 23.75
C TRP A 238 -0.23 -24.20 23.10
N LEU A 239 -0.37 -23.40 22.04
CA LEU A 239 -1.63 -23.24 21.31
C LEU A 239 -2.14 -24.57 20.74
N SER A 240 -1.25 -25.37 20.14
CA SER A 240 -1.61 -26.69 19.58
C SER A 240 -2.18 -27.66 20.62
N GLN A 241 -1.77 -27.53 21.90
CA GLN A 241 -2.28 -28.37 22.99
C GLN A 241 -3.61 -27.87 23.57
N HIS A 242 -4.06 -26.68 23.18
CA HIS A 242 -5.25 -26.01 23.70
C HIS A 242 -6.24 -25.65 22.58
N GLU A 243 -6.19 -26.36 21.44
CA GLU A 243 -7.17 -26.19 20.38
C GLU A 243 -8.56 -26.64 20.84
N ALA A 244 -9.58 -25.86 20.50
CA ALA A 244 -10.96 -26.24 20.75
C ALA A 244 -11.39 -27.35 19.78
N GLU A 245 -12.18 -28.32 20.26
CA GLU A 245 -12.71 -29.41 19.40
C GLU A 245 -13.70 -28.90 18.34
N HIS A 246 -14.28 -27.72 18.55
CA HIS A 246 -15.32 -27.14 17.70
C HIS A 246 -15.07 -25.65 17.45
N ASP A 247 -15.29 -25.20 16.21
CA ASP A 247 -15.08 -23.80 15.79
C ASP A 247 -15.86 -22.78 16.64
N LYS A 248 -17.07 -23.13 17.09
CA LYS A 248 -17.91 -22.25 17.92
C LYS A 248 -17.28 -21.91 19.29
N ASP A 249 -16.38 -22.78 19.76
CA ASP A 249 -15.67 -22.66 21.03
C ASP A 249 -14.22 -22.18 20.81
N SER A 250 -13.84 -21.95 19.54
CA SER A 250 -12.52 -21.44 19.16
C SER A 250 -12.44 -19.92 19.35
N GLN A 251 -11.24 -19.45 19.68
CA GLN A 251 -10.93 -18.04 19.76
C GLN A 251 -9.60 -17.80 19.07
N TYR A 252 -9.62 -16.94 18.04
CA TYR A 252 -8.38 -16.50 17.41
C TYR A 252 -7.55 -15.64 18.37
N VAL A 253 -6.26 -15.96 18.46
CA VAL A 253 -5.25 -15.20 19.21
C VAL A 253 -3.94 -15.26 18.45
N SER A 254 -3.18 -14.16 18.49
CA SER A 254 -1.86 -14.05 17.86
C SER A 254 -0.89 -13.28 18.77
N LEU A 255 0.41 -13.57 18.62
CA LEU A 255 1.49 -12.75 19.15
C LEU A 255 2.55 -12.54 18.05
N GLY A 256 2.50 -11.39 17.41
CA GLY A 256 3.50 -11.00 16.41
C GLY A 256 4.76 -10.39 17.04
N ILE A 257 5.93 -10.77 16.53
CA ILE A 257 7.23 -10.19 16.91
C ILE A 257 7.95 -9.76 15.63
N TYR A 258 8.45 -8.52 15.61
CA TYR A 258 9.19 -7.98 14.47
C TYR A 258 10.42 -7.21 14.95
N LEU A 259 11.49 -7.34 14.18
CA LEU A 259 12.69 -6.52 14.33
C LEU A 259 12.56 -5.28 13.42
N TYR A 260 12.69 -4.10 14.01
CA TYR A 260 12.81 -2.86 13.23
C TYR A 260 14.24 -2.34 13.30
N GLN A 261 14.83 -2.16 12.12
CA GLN A 261 16.10 -1.46 11.92
C GLN A 261 15.85 -0.25 11.03
N LYS A 262 16.55 0.85 11.33
CA LYS A 262 16.62 2.00 10.43
C LYS A 262 17.87 1.87 9.57
N ASP A 263 17.74 2.06 8.27
CA ASP A 263 18.90 2.07 7.37
C ASP A 263 19.88 3.20 7.71
N SER A 264 21.17 2.86 7.71
CA SER A 264 22.27 3.74 8.12
C SER A 264 22.39 5.00 7.26
N ASN A 265 21.91 4.95 6.01
CA ASN A 265 21.96 6.06 5.05
C ASN A 265 20.67 6.89 5.00
N GLY A 266 19.62 6.51 5.75
CA GLY A 266 18.29 7.10 5.57
C GLY A 266 17.66 6.81 4.21
N GLU A 267 18.30 5.96 3.40
CA GLU A 267 17.75 5.42 2.17
C GLU A 267 16.52 4.59 2.53
N LEU A 268 15.50 4.76 1.71
CA LEU A 268 14.27 4.01 1.80
C LEU A 268 14.52 2.70 1.04
N PRO A 269 14.18 1.52 1.60
CA PRO A 269 14.24 0.27 0.85
C PRO A 269 13.29 0.29 -0.36
#